data_AF-K3WKQ4-F1
#
_entry.id   AF-K3WKQ4-F1
#
_cell.length_a   1.000
_cell.length_b   1.000
_cell.length_c   1.000
_cell.angle_alpha   90.00
_cell.angle_beta   90.00
_cell.angle_gamma   90.00
#
_symmetry.space_group_name_H-M   'P 1'
#
loop_
_entity.id
_entity.type
_entity.pdbx_description
1 polymer ?
#
loop_
_entity_poly.entity_id
_entity_poly.type
_entity_poly.pdbx_seq_one_letter_code
_entity_poly.pdbx_strand_id
1 'polypeptide(L)'
;MSMFADAYDAYAAQIGAALDALAQVRIMSGELETLRSMKNDINEFEAQVDSLRRALMDILDNEEDLRLLYLTKTCNDPSLIYDLGSFDPEEVEILLEAYLKDIYSTRTKAALLQHRIQTTESLVMMKLDYGRNYLLALDLVFSLVGVGIGVGTLISGIFGMNLKFGISDSSRTFWFVFALIALGATMIIWGGILFIRRQGLMISN
;
A
#
# COMPACT_ATOMS: atom_id res chain seq x y z
N MET A 1 -18.27 -24.53 -31.70
CA MET A 1 -17.05 -23.74 -31.99
C MET A 1 -16.99 -22.46 -31.17
N SER A 2 -18.09 -21.73 -30.95
CA SER A 2 -18.15 -20.49 -30.14
C SER A 2 -17.87 -20.68 -28.64
N MET A 3 -18.36 -21.76 -28.02
CA MET A 3 -18.22 -21.99 -26.57
C MET A 3 -16.77 -22.15 -26.09
N PHE A 4 -15.87 -22.68 -26.93
CA PHE A 4 -14.44 -22.79 -26.59
C PHE A 4 -13.71 -21.45 -26.73
N ALA A 5 -14.19 -20.56 -27.60
CA ALA A 5 -13.65 -19.21 -27.76
C ALA A 5 -14.03 -18.34 -26.56
N ASP A 6 -15.30 -18.38 -26.12
CA ASP A 6 -15.76 -17.68 -24.92
C ASP A 6 -15.04 -18.14 -23.65
N ALA A 7 -14.78 -19.45 -23.53
CA ALA A 7 -14.00 -19.98 -22.42
C ALA A 7 -12.54 -19.49 -22.47
N TYR A 8 -11.89 -19.51 -23.64
CA TYR A 8 -10.53 -19.03 -23.82
C TYR A 8 -10.40 -17.54 -23.49
N ASP A 9 -11.33 -16.71 -23.95
CA ASP A 9 -11.34 -15.27 -23.65
C ASP A 9 -11.58 -14.99 -22.16
N ALA A 10 -12.43 -15.78 -21.49
CA ALA A 10 -12.62 -15.68 -20.04
C ALA A 10 -11.34 -16.06 -19.25
N TYR A 11 -10.64 -17.12 -19.67
CA TYR A 11 -9.36 -17.52 -19.08
C TYR A 11 -8.26 -16.49 -19.36
N ALA A 12 -8.18 -15.96 -20.58
CA ALA A 12 -7.20 -14.93 -20.95
C ALA A 12 -7.42 -13.63 -20.14
N ALA A 13 -8.68 -13.21 -19.96
CA ALA A 13 -9.02 -12.05 -19.13
C ALA A 13 -8.64 -12.27 -17.66
N GLN A 14 -8.87 -13.47 -17.11
CA GLN A 14 -8.49 -13.79 -15.73
C GLN A 14 -6.98 -13.85 -15.54
N ILE A 15 -6.25 -14.45 -16.47
CA ILE A 15 -4.77 -14.52 -16.42
C ILE A 15 -4.17 -13.11 -16.56
N GLY A 16 -4.69 -12.30 -17.47
CA GLY A 16 -4.27 -10.89 -17.62
C GLY A 16 -4.48 -10.10 -16.33
N ALA A 17 -5.65 -10.24 -15.71
CA ALA A 17 -5.95 -9.55 -14.46
C ALA A 17 -5.10 -10.07 -13.28
N ALA A 18 -4.78 -11.35 -13.23
CA ALA A 18 -3.87 -11.91 -12.23
C ALA A 18 -2.43 -11.43 -12.44
N LEU A 19 -1.97 -11.32 -13.69
CA LEU A 19 -0.65 -10.82 -14.04
C LEU A 19 -0.50 -9.33 -13.69
N ASP A 20 -1.52 -8.53 -13.99
CA ASP A 20 -1.58 -7.11 -13.59
C ASP A 20 -1.57 -6.94 -12.07
N ALA A 21 -2.32 -7.78 -11.34
CA ALA A 21 -2.29 -7.77 -9.88
C ALA A 21 -0.88 -8.10 -9.32
N LEU A 22 -0.19 -9.10 -9.88
CA LEU A 22 1.18 -9.44 -9.49
C LEU A 22 2.19 -8.35 -9.85
N ALA A 23 2.03 -7.72 -11.02
CA ALA A 23 2.87 -6.60 -11.44
C ALA A 23 2.71 -5.40 -10.47
N GLN A 24 1.48 -5.07 -10.07
CA GLN A 24 1.20 -4.03 -9.09
C GLN A 24 1.87 -4.32 -7.74
N VAL A 25 1.77 -5.56 -7.22
CA VAL A 25 2.39 -5.95 -5.95
C VAL A 25 3.91 -5.75 -5.96
N ARG A 26 4.59 -6.12 -7.06
CA ARG A 26 6.05 -6.00 -7.17
C ARG A 26 6.52 -4.55 -7.29
N ILE A 27 5.75 -3.71 -7.99
CA ILE A 27 6.03 -2.25 -8.06
C ILE A 27 5.88 -1.64 -6.66
N MET A 28 4.82 -2.02 -5.94
CA MET A 28 4.50 -1.53 -4.61
C MET A 28 5.59 -1.80 -3.57
N SER A 29 6.26 -2.96 -3.63
CA SER A 29 7.35 -3.28 -2.70
C SER A 29 8.55 -2.34 -2.84
N GLY A 30 8.87 -1.92 -4.08
CA GLY A 30 9.92 -0.93 -4.31
C GLY A 30 9.55 0.46 -3.79
N GLU A 31 8.29 0.86 -3.97
CA GLU A 31 7.76 2.12 -3.42
C GLU A 31 7.74 2.13 -1.88
N LEU A 32 7.53 0.97 -1.24
CA LEU A 32 7.58 0.86 0.21
C LEU A 32 8.98 1.11 0.77
N GLU A 33 10.00 0.62 0.08
CA GLU A 33 11.39 0.81 0.48
C GLU A 33 11.84 2.26 0.31
N THR A 34 11.43 2.92 -0.78
CA THR A 34 11.69 4.36 -0.97
C THR A 34 10.92 5.21 0.05
N LEU A 35 9.66 4.89 0.35
CA LEU A 35 8.89 5.54 1.42
C LEU A 35 9.55 5.38 2.78
N ARG A 36 10.08 4.18 3.06
CA ARG A 36 10.80 3.89 4.30
C ARG A 36 12.11 4.68 4.40
N SER A 37 12.87 4.78 3.30
CA SER A 37 14.07 5.63 3.25
C SER A 37 13.71 7.09 3.53
N MET A 38 12.75 7.66 2.80
CA MET A 38 12.32 9.05 2.99
C MET A 38 11.82 9.33 4.42
N LYS A 39 11.10 8.37 5.03
CA LYS A 39 10.66 8.47 6.43
C LYS A 39 11.84 8.57 7.40
N ASN A 40 12.87 7.75 7.19
CA ASN A 40 14.08 7.77 8.01
C ASN A 40 14.85 9.08 7.82
N ASP A 41 15.02 9.51 6.57
CA ASP A 41 15.73 10.76 6.24
C ASP A 41 15.05 11.98 6.88
N ILE A 42 13.71 12.03 6.87
CA ILE A 42 12.95 13.11 7.54
C ILE A 42 13.08 13.03 9.06
N ASN A 43 13.04 11.84 9.66
CA ASN A 43 13.20 11.69 11.11
C ASN A 43 14.59 12.13 11.56
N GLU A 44 15.63 11.81 10.79
CA GLU A 44 17.00 12.25 11.06
C GLU A 44 17.12 13.77 10.91
N PHE A 45 16.59 14.34 9.83
CA PHE A 45 16.54 15.79 9.64
C PHE A 45 15.80 16.51 10.78
N GLU A 46 14.66 15.99 11.23
CA GLU A 46 13.91 16.57 12.35
C GLU A 46 14.73 16.55 13.64
N ALA A 47 15.46 15.46 13.92
CA ALA A 47 16.33 15.36 15.08
C ALA A 47 17.48 16.38 15.03
N GLN A 48 18.10 16.58 13.86
CA GLN A 48 19.15 17.58 13.65
C GLN A 48 18.61 19.02 13.78
N VAL A 49 17.42 19.29 13.25
CA VAL A 49 16.79 20.61 13.37
C VAL A 49 16.40 20.90 14.82
N ASP A 50 15.91 19.91 15.57
CA ASP A 50 15.58 20.09 16.98
C ASP A 50 16.83 20.29 17.86
N SER A 51 17.94 19.61 17.55
CA SER A 51 19.21 19.85 18.26
C SER A 51 19.76 21.25 17.97
N LEU A 52 19.75 21.70 16.71
CA LEU A 52 20.12 23.06 16.34
C LEU A 52 19.25 24.09 17.05
N ARG A 53 17.93 23.89 17.04
CA ARG A 53 16.97 24.77 17.74
C ARG A 53 17.30 24.92 19.21
N ARG A 54 17.61 23.82 19.90
CA ARG A 54 17.98 23.83 21.33
C ARG A 54 19.27 24.61 21.56
N ALA A 55 20.31 24.35 20.77
CA ALA A 55 21.57 25.06 20.88
C ALA A 55 21.42 26.57 20.65
N LEU A 56 20.59 27.00 19.68
CA LEU A 56 20.32 28.41 19.46
C LEU A 56 19.47 29.03 20.57
N MET A 57 18.54 28.27 21.18
CA MET A 57 17.79 28.73 22.36
C MET A 57 18.72 28.91 23.58
N ASP A 58 19.62 27.97 23.83
CA ASP A 58 20.57 28.06 24.95
C ASP A 58 21.44 29.33 24.84
N ILE A 59 21.84 29.70 23.61
CA ILE A 59 22.59 30.95 23.35
C ILE A 59 21.69 32.18 23.50
N LEU A 60 20.46 32.13 22.98
CA LEU A 60 19.50 33.25 23.07
C LEU A 60 19.15 33.58 24.53
N ASP A 61 19.08 32.57 25.39
CA ASP A 61 18.73 32.73 26.81
C ASP A 61 19.87 33.34 27.65
N ASN A 62 21.10 33.39 27.12
CA ASN A 62 22.28 33.93 27.81
C ASN A 62 22.82 35.20 27.14
N GLU A 63 22.58 36.34 27.79
CA GLU A 63 23.02 37.66 27.31
C GLU A 63 24.55 37.76 27.13
N GLU A 64 25.34 37.04 27.94
CA GLU A 64 26.80 37.00 27.81
C GLU A 64 27.23 36.25 26.54
N ASP A 65 26.55 35.15 26.20
CA ASP A 65 26.80 34.39 24.98
C ASP A 65 26.37 35.19 23.73
N LEU A 66 25.28 35.95 23.81
CA LEU A 66 24.87 36.90 22.77
C LEU A 66 25.94 37.98 22.51
N ARG A 67 26.56 38.52 23.57
CA ARG A 67 27.62 39.53 23.42
C ARG A 67 28.88 38.93 22.80
N LEU A 68 29.20 37.67 23.08
CA LEU A 68 30.35 36.96 22.49
C LEU A 68 30.17 36.68 20.98
N LEU A 69 28.94 36.68 20.46
CA LEU A 69 28.64 36.50 19.04
C LEU A 69 29.05 37.69 18.14
N TYR A 70 29.49 38.82 18.70
CA TYR A 70 30.07 39.96 17.95
C TYR A 70 31.48 39.67 17.37
N LEU A 71 31.64 38.51 16.72
CA LEU A 71 32.91 37.95 16.25
C LEU A 71 33.67 38.89 15.31
N THR A 72 32.99 39.64 14.43
CA THR A 72 33.66 40.59 13.53
C THR A 72 34.26 41.78 14.28
N LYS A 73 33.56 42.32 15.29
CA LYS A 73 34.09 43.42 16.11
C LYS A 73 35.24 42.92 16.98
N THR A 74 35.08 41.75 17.59
CA THR A 74 36.10 41.05 18.38
C THR A 74 37.35 40.69 17.56
N CYS A 75 37.19 40.36 16.28
CA CYS A 75 38.33 40.08 15.39
C CYS A 75 39.10 41.35 15.02
N ASN A 76 38.42 42.49 14.90
CA ASN A 76 39.05 43.78 14.57
C ASN A 76 39.77 44.39 15.78
N ASP A 77 39.27 44.18 16.99
CA ASP A 77 39.93 44.60 18.22
C ASP A 77 39.80 43.52 19.31
N PRO A 78 40.83 42.68 19.48
CA PRO A 78 40.82 41.59 20.47
C PRO A 78 40.75 42.05 21.92
N SER A 79 41.01 43.33 22.22
CA SER A 79 40.91 43.85 23.59
C SER A 79 39.47 43.97 24.08
N LEU A 80 38.51 44.05 23.14
CA LEU A 80 37.07 44.09 23.42
C LEU A 80 36.55 42.80 24.06
N ILE A 81 37.32 41.69 24.02
CA ILE A 81 36.96 40.42 24.69
C ILE A 81 36.87 40.58 26.22
N TYR A 82 37.55 41.58 26.80
CA TYR A 82 37.46 41.85 28.24
C TYR A 82 36.42 42.92 28.58
N ASP A 83 35.79 43.53 27.57
CA ASP A 83 34.79 44.61 27.70
C ASP A 83 33.48 44.25 26.96
N LEU A 84 33.04 42.99 27.10
CA LEU A 84 31.81 42.49 26.46
C LEU A 84 30.56 43.27 26.93
N GLY A 85 30.64 43.87 28.12
CA GLY A 85 29.60 44.69 28.72
C GLY A 85 29.21 45.92 27.88
N SER A 86 30.08 46.35 26.97
CA SER A 86 29.83 47.48 26.07
C SER A 86 28.98 47.15 24.84
N PHE A 87 28.84 45.86 24.47
CA PHE A 87 28.05 45.45 23.31
C PHE A 87 26.56 45.38 23.64
N ASP A 88 25.74 46.00 22.81
CA ASP A 88 24.29 45.85 22.86
C ASP A 88 23.89 44.53 22.16
N PRO A 89 23.35 43.51 22.85
CA PRO A 89 23.03 42.22 22.24
C PRO A 89 21.77 42.25 21.34
N GLU A 90 20.98 43.33 21.36
CA GLU A 90 19.64 43.39 20.73
C GLU A 90 19.67 43.06 19.23
N GLU A 91 20.68 43.50 18.49
CA GLU A 91 20.80 43.20 17.05
C GLU A 91 21.03 41.70 16.79
N VAL A 92 21.86 41.05 17.62
CA VAL A 92 22.14 39.61 17.52
C VAL A 92 20.94 38.80 17.97
N GLU A 93 20.26 39.24 19.03
CA GLU A 93 19.03 38.64 19.54
C GLU A 93 17.95 38.60 18.45
N ILE A 94 17.64 39.74 17.83
CA ILE A 94 16.63 39.83 16.76
C ILE A 94 16.98 38.92 15.58
N LEU A 95 18.26 38.86 15.19
CA LEU A 95 18.72 37.98 14.12
C LEU A 95 18.53 36.50 14.49
N LEU A 96 18.90 36.12 15.71
CA LEU A 96 18.80 34.76 16.22
C LEU A 96 17.33 34.32 16.37
N GLU A 97 16.46 35.21 16.83
CA GLU A 97 15.00 35.01 16.88
C GLU A 97 14.42 34.79 15.48
N ALA A 98 14.85 35.56 14.48
CA ALA A 98 14.41 35.39 13.09
C ALA A 98 14.82 34.00 12.55
N TYR A 99 16.05 33.56 12.81
CA TYR A 99 16.50 32.21 12.45
C TYR A 99 15.75 31.11 13.22
N LEU A 100 15.51 31.28 14.52
CA LEU A 100 14.71 30.35 15.31
C LEU A 100 13.29 30.23 14.76
N LYS A 101 12.67 31.35 14.35
CA LYS A 101 11.36 31.36 13.69
C LYS A 101 11.36 30.57 12.38
N ASP A 102 12.39 30.73 11.56
CA ASP A 102 12.55 29.96 10.32
C ASP A 102 12.76 28.46 10.58
N ILE A 103 13.50 28.12 11.64
CA ILE A 103 13.67 26.75 12.11
C ILE A 103 12.33 26.14 12.55
N TYR A 104 11.51 26.86 13.32
CA TYR A 104 10.16 26.41 13.70
C TYR A 104 9.26 26.18 12.48
N SER A 105 9.31 27.08 11.49
CA SER A 105 8.59 26.93 10.22
C SER A 105 9.05 25.68 9.47
N THR A 106 10.35 25.44 9.41
CA THR A 106 10.96 24.27 8.76
C THR A 106 10.56 22.98 9.46
N ARG A 107 10.60 22.95 10.79
CA ARG A 107 10.14 21.80 11.60
C ARG A 107 8.66 21.48 11.34
N THR A 108 7.81 22.51 11.25
CA THR A 108 6.39 22.34 10.94
C THR A 108 6.19 21.71 9.55
N LYS A 109 6.96 22.15 8.55
CA LYS A 109 6.93 21.56 7.21
C LYS A 109 7.40 20.10 7.21
N ALA A 110 8.45 19.77 7.98
CA ALA A 110 8.93 18.40 8.14
C ALA A 110 7.86 17.49 8.78
N ALA A 111 7.18 17.95 9.84
CA ALA A 111 6.07 17.23 10.46
C ALA A 111 4.91 16.96 9.47
N LEU A 112 4.58 17.94 8.62
CA LEU A 112 3.57 17.76 7.56
C LEU A 112 4.01 16.72 6.52
N LEU A 113 5.30 16.71 6.12
CA LEU A 113 5.83 15.70 5.21
C LEU A 113 5.79 14.30 5.85
N GLN A 114 6.13 14.18 7.14
CA GLN A 114 6.03 12.91 7.87
C GLN A 114 4.60 12.38 7.88
N HIS A 115 3.61 13.25 8.15
CA HIS A 115 2.19 12.88 8.06
C HIS A 115 1.78 12.43 6.65
N ARG A 116 2.26 13.11 5.60
CA ARG A 116 2.01 12.71 4.20
C ARG A 116 2.62 11.35 3.87
N ILE A 117 3.83 11.07 4.36
CA ILE A 117 4.46 9.76 4.19
C ILE A 117 3.64 8.67 4.87
N GLN A 118 3.22 8.86 6.12
CA GLN A 118 2.38 7.89 6.85
C GLN A 118 1.04 7.64 6.15
N THR A 119 0.41 8.70 5.65
CA THR A 119 -0.82 8.59 4.85
C THR A 119 -0.58 7.78 3.57
N THR A 120 0.53 8.04 2.88
CA THR A 120 0.90 7.32 1.65
C THR A 120 1.23 5.85 1.93
N GLU A 121 1.98 5.56 3.00
CA GLU A 121 2.30 4.21 3.49
C GLU A 121 1.00 3.42 3.74
N SER A 122 0.02 4.05 4.40
CA SER A 122 -1.29 3.44 4.67
C SER A 122 -2.07 3.15 3.38
N LEU A 123 -2.08 4.09 2.43
CA LEU A 123 -2.71 3.90 1.12
C LEU A 123 -2.08 2.75 0.35
N VAL A 124 -0.75 2.69 0.35
CA VAL A 124 0.02 1.64 -0.32
C VAL A 124 -0.28 0.27 0.30
N MET A 125 -0.27 0.18 1.63
CA MET A 125 -0.65 -1.05 2.36
C MET A 125 -2.08 -1.49 1.99
N MET A 126 -3.04 -0.56 1.97
CA MET A 126 -4.42 -0.85 1.58
C MET A 126 -4.50 -1.41 0.16
N LYS A 127 -3.74 -0.86 -0.79
CA LYS A 127 -3.69 -1.40 -2.17
C LYS A 127 -3.07 -2.80 -2.22
N LEU A 128 -2.04 -3.07 -1.42
CA LEU A 128 -1.43 -4.40 -1.35
C LEU A 128 -2.43 -5.43 -0.82
N ASP A 129 -3.17 -5.07 0.23
CA ASP A 129 -4.20 -5.93 0.80
C ASP A 129 -5.36 -6.15 -0.17
N TYR A 130 -5.76 -5.13 -0.93
CA TYR A 130 -6.72 -5.30 -2.03
C TYR A 130 -6.21 -6.28 -3.09
N GLY A 131 -4.96 -6.17 -3.53
CA GLY A 131 -4.36 -7.09 -4.51
C GLY A 131 -4.32 -8.53 -4.01
N ARG A 132 -3.96 -8.73 -2.74
CA ARG A 132 -3.99 -10.06 -2.09
C ARG A 132 -5.41 -10.62 -2.01
N ASN A 133 -6.37 -9.81 -1.56
CA ASN A 133 -7.77 -10.21 -1.45
C ASN A 133 -8.37 -10.54 -2.83
N TYR A 134 -7.98 -9.79 -3.86
CA TYR A 134 -8.35 -10.07 -5.24
C TYR A 134 -7.80 -11.43 -5.74
N LEU A 135 -6.53 -11.73 -5.48
CA LEU A 135 -5.94 -13.02 -5.86
C LEU A 135 -6.60 -14.19 -5.11
N LEU A 136 -6.92 -14.02 -3.82
CA LEU A 136 -7.64 -15.02 -3.04
C LEU A 136 -9.05 -15.26 -3.60
N ALA A 137 -9.75 -14.19 -3.99
CA ALA A 137 -11.06 -14.31 -4.63
C ALA A 137 -10.98 -15.05 -5.97
N LEU A 138 -9.94 -14.80 -6.78
CA LEU A 138 -9.71 -15.54 -8.02
C LEU A 138 -9.44 -17.03 -7.77
N ASP A 139 -8.60 -17.36 -6.80
CA ASP A 139 -8.31 -18.76 -6.43
C ASP A 139 -9.60 -19.50 -6.00
N LEU A 140 -10.45 -18.83 -5.22
CA LEU A 140 -11.74 -19.38 -4.81
C LEU A 140 -12.67 -19.66 -6.01
N VAL A 141 -12.69 -18.78 -7.01
CA VAL A 141 -13.45 -19.00 -8.25
C VAL A 141 -12.91 -20.20 -9.03
N PHE A 142 -11.58 -20.33 -9.16
CA PHE A 142 -10.99 -21.51 -9.82
C PHE A 142 -11.27 -22.81 -9.07
N SER A 143 -11.19 -22.78 -7.74
CA SER A 143 -11.55 -23.93 -6.90
C SER A 143 -13.01 -24.35 -7.13
N LEU A 144 -13.95 -23.40 -7.20
CA LEU A 144 -15.36 -23.67 -7.48
C LEU A 144 -15.57 -24.31 -8.86
N VAL A 145 -14.88 -23.80 -9.89
CA VAL A 145 -14.91 -24.38 -11.24
C VAL A 145 -14.34 -25.80 -11.22
N GLY A 146 -13.22 -26.02 -10.52
CA GLY A 146 -12.60 -27.33 -10.36
C GLY A 146 -13.51 -28.35 -9.69
N VAL A 147 -14.20 -27.95 -8.61
CA VAL A 147 -15.21 -28.79 -7.95
C VAL A 147 -16.36 -29.14 -8.89
N GLY A 148 -16.86 -28.17 -9.67
CA GLY A 148 -17.91 -28.41 -10.67
C GLY A 148 -17.50 -29.44 -11.73
N ILE A 149 -16.28 -29.32 -12.26
CA ILE A 149 -15.72 -30.29 -13.20
C ILE A 149 -15.54 -31.66 -12.53
N GLY A 150 -15.09 -31.70 -11.28
CA GLY A 150 -14.92 -32.94 -10.51
C GLY A 150 -16.24 -33.71 -10.35
N VAL A 151 -17.32 -33.02 -9.95
CA VAL A 151 -18.67 -33.62 -9.86
C VAL A 151 -19.15 -34.12 -11.22
N GLY A 152 -18.98 -33.34 -12.29
CA GLY A 152 -19.34 -33.75 -13.64
C GLY A 152 -18.56 -34.98 -14.12
N THR A 153 -17.27 -35.04 -13.79
CA THR A 153 -16.39 -36.19 -14.11
C THR A 153 -16.80 -37.44 -13.34
N LEU A 154 -17.18 -37.33 -12.06
CA LEU A 154 -17.68 -38.46 -11.28
C LEU A 154 -18.97 -39.04 -11.87
N ILE A 155 -19.94 -38.18 -12.21
CA ILE A 155 -21.20 -38.61 -12.82
C ILE A 155 -20.90 -39.26 -14.18
N SER A 156 -20.11 -38.60 -15.03
CA SER A 156 -19.68 -39.16 -16.32
C SER A 156 -18.97 -40.50 -16.16
N GLY A 157 -18.16 -40.68 -15.12
CA GLY A 157 -17.48 -41.93 -14.80
C GLY A 157 -18.46 -43.05 -14.43
N ILE A 158 -19.41 -42.79 -13.54
CA ILE A 158 -20.43 -43.77 -13.13
C ILE A 158 -21.25 -44.27 -14.34
N PHE A 159 -21.63 -43.37 -15.25
CA PHE A 159 -22.38 -43.73 -16.46
C PHE A 159 -21.49 -44.30 -17.59
N GLY A 160 -20.21 -43.95 -17.62
CA GLY A 160 -19.22 -44.46 -18.59
C GLY A 160 -18.65 -45.84 -18.20
N MET A 161 -18.76 -46.22 -16.94
CA MET A 161 -18.48 -47.58 -16.48
C MET A 161 -19.51 -48.54 -17.10
N ASN A 162 -19.06 -49.71 -17.55
CA ASN A 162 -19.85 -50.75 -18.23
C ASN A 162 -20.87 -51.43 -17.28
N LEU A 163 -21.76 -50.65 -16.68
CA LEU A 163 -22.88 -51.07 -15.87
C LEU A 163 -24.08 -51.19 -16.81
N LYS A 164 -24.60 -52.41 -17.00
CA LYS A 164 -25.87 -52.66 -17.71
C LYS A 164 -27.03 -52.07 -16.91
N PHE A 165 -27.20 -50.76 -16.93
CA PHE A 165 -28.48 -50.14 -16.61
C PHE A 165 -29.44 -50.54 -17.73
N GLY A 166 -30.51 -51.28 -17.42
CA GLY A 166 -31.57 -51.69 -18.36
C GLY A 166 -32.41 -50.53 -18.93
N ILE A 167 -31.82 -49.33 -19.02
CA ILE A 167 -32.34 -48.09 -19.62
C ILE A 167 -31.66 -47.85 -20.99
N SER A 168 -30.78 -48.76 -21.41
CA SER A 168 -29.95 -48.67 -22.60
C SER A 168 -30.74 -48.98 -23.88
N ASP A 169 -31.55 -48.03 -24.37
CA ASP A 169 -31.67 -47.78 -25.82
C ASP A 169 -32.37 -46.46 -26.18
N SER A 170 -31.88 -45.32 -25.68
CA SER A 170 -32.36 -44.05 -26.23
C SER A 170 -31.30 -42.94 -26.22
N SER A 171 -31.08 -42.35 -27.41
CA SER A 171 -30.29 -41.12 -27.61
C SER A 171 -30.74 -39.97 -26.69
N ARG A 172 -32.00 -40.01 -26.21
CA ARG A 172 -32.57 -39.02 -25.29
C ARG A 172 -32.01 -39.12 -23.86
N THR A 173 -31.69 -40.32 -23.36
CA THR A 173 -31.16 -40.49 -21.99
C THR A 173 -29.77 -39.87 -21.86
N PHE A 174 -28.91 -40.03 -22.87
CA PHE A 174 -27.58 -39.42 -22.90
C PHE A 174 -27.68 -37.89 -22.88
N TRP A 175 -28.54 -37.31 -23.73
CA TRP A 175 -28.78 -35.88 -23.77
C TRP A 175 -29.36 -35.33 -22.46
N PHE A 176 -30.21 -36.10 -21.79
CA PHE A 176 -30.77 -35.70 -20.49
C PHE A 176 -29.72 -35.65 -19.39
N VAL A 177 -28.86 -36.67 -19.28
CA VAL A 177 -27.77 -36.70 -18.29
C VAL A 177 -26.76 -35.58 -18.56
N PHE A 178 -26.40 -35.36 -19.83
CA PHE A 178 -25.53 -34.26 -20.23
C PHE A 178 -26.14 -32.89 -19.86
N ALA A 179 -27.42 -32.68 -20.15
CA ALA A 179 -28.12 -31.45 -19.77
C ALA A 179 -28.20 -31.25 -18.25
N LEU A 180 -28.41 -32.33 -17.48
CA LEU A 180 -28.46 -32.28 -16.01
C LEU A 180 -27.10 -31.88 -15.42
N ILE A 181 -26.00 -32.44 -15.92
CA ILE A 181 -24.64 -32.12 -15.47
C ILE A 181 -24.30 -30.68 -15.84
N ALA A 182 -24.62 -30.25 -17.06
CA ALA A 182 -24.39 -28.88 -17.51
C ALA A 182 -25.18 -27.86 -16.68
N LEU A 183 -26.46 -28.14 -16.38
CA LEU A 183 -27.28 -27.32 -15.49
C LEU A 183 -26.74 -27.28 -14.05
N GLY A 184 -26.30 -28.42 -13.51
CA GLY A 184 -25.71 -28.48 -12.17
C GLY A 184 -24.43 -27.67 -12.07
N ALA A 185 -23.52 -27.82 -13.04
CA ALA A 185 -22.26 -27.07 -13.08
C ALA A 185 -22.52 -25.55 -13.19
N THR A 186 -23.41 -25.14 -14.09
CA THR A 186 -23.79 -23.73 -14.24
C THR A 186 -24.47 -23.17 -13.00
N MET A 187 -25.33 -23.94 -12.31
CA MET A 187 -25.99 -23.51 -11.08
C MET A 187 -25.00 -23.33 -9.92
N ILE A 188 -24.00 -24.22 -9.79
CA ILE A 188 -22.95 -24.12 -8.77
C ILE A 188 -22.08 -22.88 -9.01
N ILE A 189 -21.64 -22.66 -10.25
CA ILE A 189 -20.84 -21.49 -10.63
C ILE A 189 -21.62 -20.21 -10.40
N TRP A 190 -22.88 -20.16 -10.86
CA TRP A 190 -23.72 -18.98 -10.71
C TRP A 190 -24.07 -18.70 -9.24
N GLY A 191 -24.38 -19.74 -8.47
CA GLY A 191 -24.64 -19.64 -7.03
C GLY A 191 -23.41 -19.17 -6.24
N GLY A 192 -22.22 -19.68 -6.57
CA GLY A 192 -20.97 -19.24 -5.95
C GLY A 192 -20.63 -17.79 -6.27
N ILE A 193 -20.80 -17.36 -7.53
CA ILE A 193 -20.62 -15.95 -7.92
C ILE A 193 -21.60 -15.04 -7.16
N LEU A 194 -22.86 -15.47 -7.01
CA LEU A 194 -23.89 -14.70 -6.32
C LEU A 194 -23.65 -14.62 -4.81
N PHE A 195 -23.12 -15.69 -4.21
CA PHE A 195 -22.70 -15.72 -2.81
C PHE A 195 -21.53 -14.77 -2.54
N ILE A 196 -20.50 -14.79 -3.41
CA ILE A 196 -19.37 -13.85 -3.35
C ILE A 196 -19.85 -12.39 -3.48
N ARG A 197 -20.80 -12.14 -4.40
CA ARG A 197 -21.41 -10.81 -4.57
C ARG A 197 -22.24 -10.37 -3.35
N ARG A 198 -22.91 -11.30 -2.66
CA ARG A 198 -23.72 -11.00 -1.47
C ARG A 198 -22.92 -10.77 -0.20
N GLN A 199 -21.76 -11.41 -0.06
CA GLN A 199 -20.92 -11.25 1.14
C GLN A 199 -20.14 -9.92 1.20
N GLY A 200 -20.22 -9.06 0.17
CA GLY A 200 -19.63 -7.72 0.25
C GLY A 200 -18.10 -7.72 0.44
N LEU A 201 -17.40 -8.77 0.00
CA LEU A 201 -15.94 -8.87 0.09
C LEU A 201 -15.17 -7.92 -0.85
N MET A 202 -15.89 -7.06 -1.56
CA MET A 202 -15.33 -5.84 -2.13
C MET A 202 -16.17 -4.67 -1.62
N ILE A 203 -15.50 -3.73 -0.92
CA ILE A 203 -16.03 -2.56 -0.23
C ILE A 203 -16.45 -2.84 1.23
N SER A 204 -15.46 -3.10 2.10
CA SER A 204 -15.49 -2.47 3.42
C SER A 204 -14.53 -1.29 3.36
N ASN A 205 -15.08 -0.11 3.59
CA ASN A 205 -14.39 1.18 3.73
C ASN A 205 -13.17 1.11 4.65
#